data_AF-A0A1G2FUV0-F1
#
_entry.id   AF-A0A1G2FUV0-F1
#
_cell.length_a   1.000
_cell.length_b   1.000
_cell.length_c   1.000
_cell.angle_alpha   90.00
_cell.angle_beta   90.00
_cell.angle_gamma   90.00
#
_symmetry.space_group_name_H-M   'P 1'
#
loop_
_entity.id
_entity.type
_entity.pdbx_description
1 polymer ?
#
loop_
_entity_poly.entity_id
_entity_poly.type
_entity_poly.pdbx_seq_one_letter_code
_entity_poly.pdbx_strand_id
1 'polypeptide(L)'
;MDGEEVASGYDPTIKAPGDELPGTMAKSPRPLPANLTKALSSALAQQIVSGKIDSFNQQGQILSADELAKYPAIQQSVAQLMSAGDQLFAPETIDAIRIKTTPDNSATSIQNYAKAAANAIPITDSSDEETEASMFLSAINNNDFSKLDLYLKDYQIAYRKLQEITVPDDLVNLHKEQLNIFSSIIRIYEAIKNSGDDPLKTNLALQKYQELSTQFGNWMQKLGQFIDAHQ
;
A
#
# COMPACT_ATOMS: atom_id res chain seq x y z
N MET A 1 -7.13 -31.38 1.70
CA MET A 1 -6.47 -30.26 0.99
C MET A 1 -5.87 -29.33 2.06
N ASP A 2 -4.86 -29.78 2.82
CA ASP A 2 -4.29 -28.97 3.93
C ASP A 2 -3.11 -28.06 3.50
N GLY A 3 -2.57 -28.27 2.28
CA GLY A 3 -1.36 -27.58 1.82
C GLY A 3 -1.58 -26.27 1.07
N GLU A 4 -2.83 -25.89 0.76
CA GLU A 4 -3.13 -24.63 0.08
C GLU A 4 -2.99 -23.39 0.98
N GLU A 5 -3.25 -23.54 2.27
CA GLU A 5 -3.15 -22.43 3.23
C GLU A 5 -1.69 -22.08 3.50
N VAL A 6 -0.85 -23.10 3.69
CA VAL A 6 0.61 -22.97 3.75
C VAL A 6 1.15 -22.35 2.45
N ALA A 7 0.59 -22.71 1.29
CA ALA A 7 0.95 -22.14 -0.01
C ALA A 7 0.77 -20.62 -0.08
N SER A 8 -0.30 -20.14 0.53
CA SER A 8 -0.62 -18.71 0.61
C SER A 8 0.14 -17.99 1.73
N GLY A 9 1.06 -18.65 2.44
CA GLY A 9 1.77 -18.07 3.57
C GLY A 9 0.88 -17.76 4.78
N TYR A 10 -0.28 -18.44 4.86
CA TYR A 10 -1.22 -18.32 5.96
C TYR A 10 -0.90 -19.35 7.05
N ASP A 11 -1.18 -18.99 8.31
CA ASP A 11 -1.02 -19.92 9.42
C ASP A 11 -2.17 -20.95 9.39
N PRO A 12 -1.91 -22.24 9.13
CA PRO A 12 -2.93 -23.26 9.01
C PRO A 12 -3.61 -23.60 10.36
N THR A 13 -3.14 -23.03 11.47
CA THR A 13 -3.77 -23.17 12.78
C THR A 13 -4.80 -22.07 13.07
N ILE A 14 -4.87 -21.04 12.22
CA ILE A 14 -5.85 -19.96 12.29
C ILE A 14 -6.90 -20.22 11.22
N LYS A 15 -8.18 -20.05 11.54
CA LYS A 15 -9.25 -20.29 10.56
C LYS A 15 -9.33 -19.13 9.56
N ALA A 16 -9.03 -19.37 8.29
CA ALA A 16 -9.14 -18.35 7.24
C ALA A 16 -10.62 -18.05 6.92
N PRO A 17 -10.99 -16.78 6.65
CA PRO A 17 -12.24 -16.47 5.98
C PRO A 17 -12.29 -17.19 4.61
N GLY A 18 -13.28 -18.06 4.40
CA GLY A 18 -13.40 -18.90 3.20
C GLY A 18 -12.88 -20.34 3.34
N ASP A 19 -12.45 -20.75 4.53
CA ASP A 19 -12.15 -22.15 4.86
C ASP A 19 -13.47 -22.93 5.06
N GLU A 20 -14.06 -23.36 3.95
CA GLU A 20 -15.26 -24.19 3.93
C GLU A 20 -15.03 -25.51 3.17
N LEU A 21 -15.75 -26.55 3.60
CA LEU A 21 -15.67 -27.89 3.05
C LEU A 21 -15.96 -27.92 1.54
N PRO A 22 -15.38 -28.87 0.79
CA PRO A 22 -15.63 -29.00 -0.65
C PRO A 22 -17.13 -29.05 -0.95
N GLY A 23 -17.64 -28.07 -1.70
CA GLY A 23 -19.04 -28.00 -2.12
C GLY A 23 -19.84 -26.79 -1.66
N THR A 24 -19.25 -25.87 -0.87
CA THR A 24 -19.89 -24.59 -0.55
C THR A 24 -19.29 -23.45 -1.38
N MET A 25 -20.15 -22.54 -1.86
CA MET A 25 -19.68 -21.35 -2.58
C MET A 25 -18.97 -20.43 -1.59
N ALA A 26 -17.67 -20.22 -1.80
CA ALA A 26 -16.86 -19.34 -0.97
C ALA A 26 -17.50 -17.95 -0.85
N LYS A 27 -17.98 -17.61 0.35
CA LYS A 27 -18.69 -16.36 0.62
C LYS A 27 -17.77 -15.13 0.69
N SER A 28 -16.45 -15.31 0.70
CA SER A 28 -15.50 -14.21 0.77
C SER A 28 -14.18 -14.61 0.09
N PRO A 29 -13.52 -13.69 -0.65
CA PRO A 29 -12.20 -13.94 -1.19
C PRO A 29 -11.20 -14.25 -0.07
N ARG A 30 -10.26 -15.17 -0.32
CA ARG A 30 -9.21 -15.51 0.65
C ARG A 30 -8.44 -14.24 1.05
N PRO A 31 -8.05 -14.12 2.33
CA PRO A 31 -7.23 -13.00 2.78
C PRO A 31 -5.89 -12.98 2.02
N LEU A 32 -5.36 -11.78 1.84
CA LEU A 32 -4.08 -11.58 1.17
C LEU A 32 -2.93 -12.15 1.99
N PRO A 33 -1.87 -12.67 1.35
CA PRO A 33 -0.67 -13.08 2.04
C PRO A 33 -0.04 -11.92 2.81
N ALA A 34 0.35 -12.17 4.07
CA ALA A 34 1.02 -11.18 4.90
C ALA A 34 2.43 -10.83 4.40
N ASN A 35 3.10 -11.80 3.76
CA ASN A 35 4.42 -11.65 3.15
C ASN A 35 4.40 -12.16 1.70
N LEU A 36 4.57 -11.25 0.75
CA LEU A 36 4.45 -11.55 -0.68
C LEU A 36 5.62 -12.41 -1.18
N THR A 37 6.84 -12.15 -0.70
CA THR A 37 8.01 -12.95 -1.07
C THR A 37 7.84 -14.43 -0.67
N LYS A 38 7.41 -14.71 0.56
CA LYS A 38 7.15 -16.08 1.04
C LYS A 38 6.01 -16.74 0.27
N ALA A 39 4.95 -15.99 -0.05
CA ALA A 39 3.85 -16.50 -0.85
C ALA A 39 4.30 -16.87 -2.27
N LEU A 40 5.15 -16.06 -2.91
CA LEU A 40 5.74 -16.39 -4.20
C LEU A 40 6.63 -17.63 -4.12
N SER A 41 7.52 -17.71 -3.13
CA SER A 41 8.36 -18.89 -2.93
C SER A 41 7.54 -20.16 -2.77
N SER A 42 6.45 -20.09 -2.01
CA SER A 42 5.55 -21.22 -1.76
C SER A 42 4.77 -21.62 -3.02
N ALA A 43 4.23 -20.64 -3.77
CA ALA A 43 3.58 -20.89 -5.05
C ALA A 43 4.54 -21.56 -6.04
N LEU A 44 5.77 -21.05 -6.17
CA LEU A 44 6.80 -21.63 -7.04
C LEU A 44 7.18 -23.05 -6.61
N ALA A 45 7.35 -23.30 -5.31
CA ALA A 45 7.64 -24.64 -4.80
C ALA A 45 6.54 -25.65 -5.16
N GLN A 46 5.26 -25.25 -5.11
CA GLN A 46 4.16 -26.10 -5.54
C GLN A 46 4.16 -26.38 -7.04
N GLN A 47 4.49 -25.39 -7.86
CA GLN A 47 4.63 -25.59 -9.30
C GLN A 47 5.78 -26.57 -9.62
N ILE A 48 6.86 -26.56 -8.84
CA ILE A 48 7.96 -27.53 -8.95
C ILE A 48 7.49 -28.94 -8.55
N VAL A 49 6.86 -29.09 -7.38
CA VAL A 49 6.37 -30.39 -6.90
C VAL A 49 5.31 -30.99 -7.82
N SER A 50 4.48 -30.15 -8.46
CA SER A 50 3.48 -30.58 -9.44
C SER A 50 4.04 -30.84 -10.84
N GLY A 51 5.35 -30.71 -11.05
CA GLY A 51 6.02 -30.97 -12.33
C GLY A 51 5.70 -29.94 -13.43
N LYS A 52 5.13 -28.79 -13.05
CA LYS A 52 4.82 -27.67 -13.98
C LYS A 52 6.02 -26.77 -14.23
N ILE A 53 6.98 -26.80 -13.32
CA ILE A 53 8.29 -26.19 -13.47
C ILE A 53 9.32 -27.26 -13.17
N ASP A 54 10.28 -27.46 -14.06
CA ASP A 54 11.40 -28.34 -13.76
C ASP A 54 12.21 -27.77 -12.61
N SER A 55 12.96 -28.61 -11.89
CA SER A 55 14.00 -28.09 -11.00
C SER A 55 15.07 -27.39 -11.83
N PHE A 56 14.91 -26.08 -11.99
CA PHE A 56 15.89 -25.22 -12.63
C PHE A 56 16.96 -24.83 -11.62
N ASN A 57 18.13 -24.48 -12.13
CA ASN A 57 19.15 -23.81 -11.34
C ASN A 57 19.72 -24.62 -10.14
N GLN A 58 20.15 -25.86 -10.39
CA GLN A 58 20.81 -26.67 -9.35
C GLN A 58 22.12 -26.06 -8.83
N GLN A 59 22.69 -25.07 -9.53
CA GLN A 59 23.94 -24.39 -9.19
C GLN A 59 23.77 -22.94 -8.69
N GLY A 60 22.54 -22.44 -8.49
CA GLY A 60 22.29 -21.09 -7.96
C GLY A 60 22.54 -19.90 -8.92
N GLN A 61 22.73 -20.15 -10.21
CA GLN A 61 22.83 -19.16 -11.29
C GLN A 61 21.51 -18.39 -11.53
N ILE A 62 21.62 -17.10 -11.84
CA ILE A 62 20.46 -16.29 -12.22
C ILE A 62 19.93 -16.78 -13.58
N LEU A 63 18.64 -17.08 -13.67
CA LEU A 63 18.00 -17.45 -14.93
C LEU A 63 17.95 -16.27 -15.91
N SER A 64 18.22 -16.53 -17.18
CA SER A 64 17.96 -15.58 -18.26
C SER A 64 16.45 -15.41 -18.49
N ALA A 65 16.08 -14.31 -19.16
CA ALA A 65 14.69 -14.04 -19.53
C ALA A 65 14.11 -15.15 -20.43
N ASP A 66 14.92 -15.70 -21.34
CA ASP A 66 14.52 -16.79 -22.24
C ASP A 66 14.28 -18.10 -21.50
N GLU A 67 15.00 -18.36 -20.42
CA GLU A 67 14.77 -19.52 -19.55
C GLU A 67 13.51 -19.36 -18.71
N LEU A 68 13.27 -18.16 -18.18
CA LEU A 68 12.02 -17.85 -17.46
C LEU A 68 10.79 -17.95 -18.37
N ALA A 69 10.92 -17.56 -19.64
CA ALA A 69 9.83 -17.61 -20.62
C ALA A 69 9.35 -19.05 -20.92
N LYS A 70 10.19 -20.07 -20.67
CA LYS A 70 9.82 -21.49 -20.83
C LYS A 70 8.82 -21.97 -19.77
N TYR A 71 8.64 -21.22 -18.69
CA TYR A 71 7.79 -21.59 -17.57
C TYR A 71 6.63 -20.59 -17.38
N PRO A 72 5.54 -20.70 -18.17
CA PRO A 72 4.34 -19.87 -18.01
C PRO A 72 3.77 -19.87 -16.59
N ALA A 73 3.96 -20.96 -15.84
CA ALA A 73 3.55 -21.08 -14.45
C ALA A 73 4.25 -20.07 -13.52
N ILE A 74 5.51 -19.69 -13.80
CA ILE A 74 6.22 -18.64 -13.06
C ILE A 74 5.53 -17.30 -13.30
N GLN A 75 5.30 -16.95 -14.57
CA GLN A 75 4.64 -15.70 -14.94
C GLN A 75 3.23 -15.61 -14.35
N GLN A 76 2.48 -16.72 -14.37
CA GLN A 76 1.15 -16.80 -13.76
C GLN A 76 1.21 -16.59 -12.24
N SER A 77 2.16 -17.21 -11.54
CA SER A 77 2.32 -17.07 -10.08
C SER A 77 2.65 -15.63 -9.70
N VAL A 78 3.55 -15.00 -10.46
CA VAL A 78 3.89 -13.58 -10.27
C VAL A 78 2.68 -12.70 -10.55
N ALA A 79 1.98 -12.88 -11.69
CA ALA A 79 0.83 -12.06 -12.05
C ALA A 79 -0.33 -12.17 -11.04
N GLN A 80 -0.61 -13.37 -10.55
CA GLN A 80 -1.63 -13.60 -9.51
C GLN A 80 -1.26 -12.88 -8.20
N LEU A 81 0.00 -12.97 -7.78
CA LEU A 81 0.46 -12.32 -6.56
C LEU A 81 0.53 -10.80 -6.70
N MET A 82 0.90 -10.27 -7.87
CA MET A 82 0.89 -8.83 -8.13
C MET A 82 -0.54 -8.28 -8.13
N SER A 83 -1.48 -8.95 -8.79
CA SER A 83 -2.89 -8.56 -8.79
C SER A 83 -3.52 -8.62 -7.39
N ALA A 84 -3.13 -9.60 -6.57
CA ALA A 84 -3.52 -9.65 -5.17
C ALA A 84 -2.82 -8.57 -4.34
N GLY A 85 -1.53 -8.31 -4.62
CA GLY A 85 -0.72 -7.32 -3.95
C GLY A 85 -1.25 -5.90 -4.08
N ASP A 86 -1.88 -5.55 -5.22
CA ASP A 86 -2.54 -4.24 -5.40
C ASP A 86 -3.53 -3.92 -4.27
N GLN A 87 -4.17 -4.95 -3.70
CA GLN A 87 -5.10 -4.78 -2.59
C GLN A 87 -4.40 -4.44 -1.26
N LEU A 88 -3.12 -4.77 -1.07
CA LEU A 88 -2.35 -4.41 0.13
C LEU A 88 -2.19 -2.89 0.28
N PHE A 89 -2.13 -2.20 -0.86
CA PHE A 89 -2.01 -0.74 -0.94
C PHE A 89 -3.30 -0.08 -1.42
N ALA A 90 -4.41 -0.82 -1.45
CA ALA A 90 -5.70 -0.24 -1.77
C ALA A 90 -6.09 0.80 -0.70
N PRO A 91 -6.72 1.92 -1.11
CA PRO A 91 -7.23 2.94 -0.19
C PRO A 91 -8.06 2.32 0.93
N GLU A 92 -7.91 2.83 2.16
CA GLU A 92 -8.77 2.41 3.25
C GLU A 92 -10.23 2.78 2.93
N THR A 93 -11.18 1.89 3.26
CA THR A 93 -12.59 2.28 3.18
C THR A 93 -12.91 3.18 4.37
N ILE A 94 -12.79 4.49 4.16
CA ILE A 94 -13.10 5.48 5.19
C ILE A 94 -14.62 5.66 5.26
N ASP A 95 -15.19 5.13 6.33
CA ASP A 95 -16.61 5.33 6.63
C ASP A 95 -16.90 6.83 6.85
N ALA A 96 -17.79 7.37 6.04
CA ALA A 96 -18.20 8.76 6.08
C ALA A 96 -18.74 9.18 7.46
N ILE A 97 -19.34 8.24 8.20
CA ILE A 97 -19.91 8.48 9.54
C ILE A 97 -18.80 8.90 10.54
N ARG A 98 -17.54 8.56 10.27
CA ARG A 98 -16.40 8.90 11.13
C ARG A 98 -15.82 10.29 10.85
N ILE A 99 -16.25 10.96 9.78
CA ILE A 99 -15.79 12.31 9.46
C ILE A 99 -16.72 13.31 10.16
N LYS A 100 -16.13 14.22 10.94
CA LYS A 100 -16.90 15.32 11.53
C LYS A 100 -17.25 16.30 10.43
N THR A 101 -18.54 16.51 10.16
CA THR A 101 -18.96 17.45 9.11
C THR A 101 -19.69 18.66 9.66
N THR A 102 -19.76 19.71 8.83
CA THR A 102 -20.57 20.90 9.07
C THR A 102 -21.33 21.25 7.79
N PRO A 103 -22.61 21.65 7.88
CA PRO A 103 -23.37 22.13 6.73
C PRO A 103 -22.92 23.53 6.27
N ASP A 104 -22.03 24.20 7.02
CA ASP A 104 -21.46 25.48 6.64
C ASP A 104 -20.43 25.32 5.51
N ASN A 105 -20.88 25.55 4.28
CA ASN A 105 -20.06 25.61 3.07
C ASN A 105 -19.67 27.05 2.68
N SER A 106 -19.68 28.00 3.62
CA SER A 106 -19.23 29.37 3.34
C SER A 106 -17.74 29.43 2.96
N ALA A 107 -17.35 30.46 2.22
CA ALA A 107 -15.96 30.75 1.88
C ALA A 107 -15.04 30.72 3.11
N THR A 108 -15.51 31.28 4.23
CA THR A 108 -14.77 31.29 5.50
C THR A 108 -14.60 29.87 6.07
N SER A 109 -15.65 29.04 6.05
CA SER A 109 -15.58 27.64 6.50
C SER A 109 -14.60 26.83 5.65
N ILE A 110 -14.65 26.99 4.33
CA ILE A 110 -13.72 26.35 3.38
C ILE A 110 -12.27 26.77 3.62
N GLN A 111 -12.01 28.07 3.81
CA GLN A 111 -10.67 28.57 4.13
C GLN A 111 -10.15 28.05 5.48
N ASN A 112 -11.03 27.95 6.48
CA ASN A 112 -10.68 27.38 7.78
C ASN A 112 -10.32 25.90 7.66
N TYR A 113 -11.09 25.13 6.89
CA TYR A 113 -10.74 23.75 6.56
C TYR A 113 -9.37 23.66 5.88
N ALA A 114 -9.11 24.45 4.84
CA ALA A 114 -7.85 24.39 4.10
C ALA A 114 -6.64 24.71 5.01
N LYS A 115 -6.76 25.71 5.89
CA LYS A 115 -5.74 26.03 6.90
C LYS A 115 -5.55 24.90 7.91
N ALA A 116 -6.64 24.29 8.39
CA ALA A 116 -6.56 23.17 9.31
C ALA A 116 -5.89 21.95 8.67
N ALA A 117 -6.23 21.65 7.41
CA ALA A 117 -5.65 20.56 6.64
C ALA A 117 -4.15 20.79 6.38
N ALA A 118 -3.73 22.01 6.03
CA ALA A 118 -2.33 22.37 5.89
C ALA A 118 -1.56 22.23 7.22
N ASN A 119 -2.13 22.72 8.32
CA ASN A 119 -1.52 22.64 9.66
C ASN A 119 -1.49 21.22 10.25
N ALA A 120 -2.26 20.28 9.68
CA ALA A 120 -2.24 18.89 10.09
C ALA A 120 -0.92 18.22 9.70
N ILE A 121 -0.31 18.63 8.59
CA ILE A 121 0.92 18.07 8.07
C ILE A 121 2.10 18.68 8.85
N PRO A 122 2.83 17.90 9.67
CA PRO A 122 3.99 18.42 10.37
C PRO A 122 5.06 18.84 9.35
N ILE A 123 5.73 19.97 9.63
CA ILE A 123 6.88 20.40 8.86
C ILE A 123 8.08 19.65 9.42
N THR A 124 8.38 18.49 8.88
CA THR A 124 9.70 17.87 9.08
C THR A 124 10.69 18.74 8.32
N ASP A 125 11.68 19.29 9.02
CA ASP A 125 12.71 20.15 8.43
C ASP A 125 13.55 19.31 7.47
N SER A 126 13.20 19.31 6.18
CA SER A 126 14.03 18.74 5.13
C SER A 126 15.12 19.75 4.81
N SER A 127 16.10 19.88 5.71
CA SER A 127 17.28 20.73 5.48
C SER A 127 18.10 20.29 4.27
N ASP A 128 17.84 19.08 3.76
CA ASP A 128 18.48 18.50 2.59
C ASP A 128 17.48 18.42 1.43
N GLU A 129 17.91 18.81 0.24
CA GLU A 129 17.20 18.68 -1.06
C GLU A 129 16.94 17.20 -1.48
N GLU A 130 17.05 16.25 -0.54
CA GLU A 130 16.87 14.83 -0.80
C GLU A 130 15.39 14.51 -1.05
N THR A 131 15.10 13.94 -2.22
CA THR A 131 13.76 13.42 -2.54
C THR A 131 13.42 12.20 -1.68
N GLU A 132 12.14 11.94 -1.42
CA GLU A 132 11.74 10.71 -0.69
C GLU A 132 12.18 9.44 -1.45
N ALA A 133 12.23 9.48 -2.78
CA ALA A 133 12.72 8.36 -3.60
C ALA A 133 14.20 8.04 -3.34
N SER A 134 15.06 9.06 -3.26
CA SER A 134 16.47 8.90 -2.87
C SER A 134 16.60 8.44 -1.43
N MET A 135 15.75 8.93 -0.52
CA MET A 135 15.72 8.50 0.86
C MET A 135 15.36 7.01 1.00
N PHE A 136 14.37 6.52 0.26
CA PHE A 136 14.03 5.09 0.23
C PHE A 136 15.19 4.23 -0.26
N LEU A 137 15.85 4.65 -1.35
CA LEU A 137 16.99 3.91 -1.91
C LEU A 137 18.17 3.88 -0.93
N SER A 138 18.49 5.01 -0.30
CA SER A 138 19.53 5.11 0.72
C SER A 138 19.22 4.20 1.92
N ALA A 139 17.98 4.18 2.38
CA ALA A 139 17.56 3.36 3.51
C ALA A 139 17.69 1.86 3.22
N ILE A 140 17.24 1.41 2.05
CA ILE A 140 17.35 0.01 1.61
C ILE A 140 18.83 -0.40 1.46
N ASN A 141 19.64 0.43 0.81
CA ASN A 141 21.05 0.10 0.53
C ASN A 141 21.92 0.05 1.79
N ASN A 142 21.68 0.98 2.73
CA ASN A 142 22.47 1.08 3.95
C ASN A 142 21.88 0.29 5.11
N ASN A 143 20.69 -0.31 4.93
CA ASN A 143 19.91 -0.94 6.00
C ASN A 143 19.70 0.01 7.20
N ASP A 144 19.51 1.30 6.91
CA ASP A 144 19.27 2.36 7.91
C ASP A 144 17.94 3.04 7.61
N PHE A 145 16.95 2.74 8.44
CA PHE A 145 15.58 3.23 8.29
C PHE A 145 15.24 4.36 9.27
N SER A 146 16.22 4.89 10.00
CA SER A 146 16.01 5.90 11.03
C SER A 146 15.31 7.17 10.51
N LYS A 147 15.70 7.64 9.31
CA LYS A 147 15.05 8.77 8.65
C LYS A 147 13.62 8.44 8.21
N LEU A 148 13.40 7.22 7.69
CA LEU A 148 12.03 6.78 7.34
C LEU A 148 11.12 6.70 8.56
N ASP A 149 11.65 6.34 9.73
CA ASP A 149 10.89 6.30 10.98
C ASP A 149 10.37 7.68 11.41
N LEU A 150 11.17 8.73 11.20
CA LEU A 150 10.76 10.10 11.49
C LEU A 150 9.60 10.52 10.58
N TYR A 151 9.76 10.33 9.27
CA TYR A 151 8.73 10.66 8.28
C TYR A 151 7.45 9.84 8.47
N LEU A 152 7.57 8.53 8.74
CA LEU A 152 6.44 7.67 9.04
C LEU A 152 5.65 8.18 10.25
N LYS A 153 6.33 8.56 11.33
CA LYS A 153 5.69 9.13 12.51
C LYS A 153 4.96 10.43 12.17
N ASP A 154 5.55 11.26 11.32
CA ASP A 154 4.96 12.51 10.87
C ASP A 154 3.70 12.31 10.02
N TYR A 155 3.71 11.35 9.08
CA TYR A 155 2.53 10.95 8.34
C TYR A 155 1.43 10.37 9.24
N GLN A 156 1.79 9.58 10.25
CA GLN A 156 0.83 9.06 11.23
C GLN A 156 0.23 10.18 12.09
N ILE A 157 1.01 11.19 12.48
CA ILE A 157 0.50 12.38 13.18
C ILE A 157 -0.44 13.17 12.27
N ALA A 158 -0.07 13.39 11.01
CA ALA A 158 -0.89 14.09 10.04
C ALA A 158 -2.22 13.39 9.82
N TYR A 159 -2.21 12.07 9.59
CA TYR A 159 -3.41 11.27 9.41
C TYR A 159 -4.39 11.41 10.59
N ARG A 160 -3.88 11.29 11.83
CA ARG A 160 -4.72 11.47 13.02
C ARG A 160 -5.30 12.88 13.13
N LYS A 161 -4.50 13.91 12.90
CA LYS A 161 -4.97 15.30 12.93
C LYS A 161 -6.02 15.58 11.86
N LEU A 162 -5.85 15.03 10.65
CA LEU A 162 -6.82 15.17 9.57
C LEU A 162 -8.18 14.56 9.95
N GLN A 163 -8.20 13.40 10.60
CA GLN A 163 -9.44 12.77 11.08
C GLN A 163 -10.21 13.61 12.12
N GLU A 164 -9.54 14.55 12.79
CA GLU A 164 -10.17 15.40 13.81
C GLU A 164 -10.78 16.69 13.25
N ILE A 165 -10.48 17.03 12.00
CA ILE A 165 -10.95 18.25 11.34
C ILE A 165 -12.46 18.19 11.12
N THR A 166 -13.14 19.30 11.36
CA THR A 166 -14.54 19.48 10.94
C THR A 166 -14.56 19.94 9.48
N VAL A 167 -15.23 19.16 8.63
CA VAL A 167 -15.19 19.29 7.17
C VAL A 167 -16.52 19.86 6.65
N PRO A 168 -16.51 20.92 5.83
CA PRO A 168 -17.70 21.35 5.09
C PRO A 168 -18.26 20.19 4.26
N ASP A 169 -19.59 20.02 4.25
CA ASP A 169 -20.24 18.90 3.55
C ASP A 169 -19.79 18.77 2.08
N ASP A 170 -19.54 19.89 1.39
CA ASP A 170 -19.09 19.90 -0.02
C ASP A 170 -17.64 19.38 -0.19
N LEU A 171 -16.86 19.36 0.88
CA LEU A 171 -15.45 18.93 0.88
C LEU A 171 -15.25 17.50 1.39
N VAL A 172 -16.30 16.82 1.85
CA VAL A 172 -16.19 15.47 2.46
C VAL A 172 -15.49 14.47 1.53
N ASN A 173 -15.83 14.47 0.23
CA ASN A 173 -15.21 13.57 -0.73
C ASN A 173 -13.74 13.89 -0.96
N LEU A 174 -13.40 15.18 -1.06
CA LEU A 174 -12.01 15.62 -1.20
C LEU A 174 -11.20 15.30 0.07
N HIS A 175 -11.81 15.40 1.24
CA HIS A 175 -11.17 15.02 2.50
C HIS A 175 -10.94 13.50 2.61
N LYS A 176 -11.88 12.67 2.14
CA LYS A 176 -11.67 11.22 2.04
C LYS A 176 -10.50 10.87 1.13
N GLU A 177 -10.38 11.53 -0.02
CA GLU A 177 -9.22 11.37 -0.91
C GLU A 177 -7.92 11.71 -0.15
N GLN A 178 -7.90 12.79 0.62
CA GLN A 178 -6.74 13.17 1.43
C GLN A 178 -6.36 12.10 2.46
N LEU A 179 -7.31 11.63 3.25
CA LEU A 179 -7.07 10.60 4.25
C LEU A 179 -6.60 9.28 3.60
N ASN A 180 -7.15 8.93 2.45
CA ASN A 180 -6.70 7.78 1.66
C ASN A 180 -5.25 7.93 1.18
N ILE A 181 -4.84 9.14 0.77
CA ILE A 181 -3.46 9.39 0.40
C ILE A 181 -2.53 9.17 1.60
N PHE A 182 -2.83 9.77 2.75
CA PHE A 182 -1.97 9.67 3.94
C PHE A 182 -1.90 8.24 4.48
N SER A 183 -3.01 7.51 4.53
CA SER A 183 -3.01 6.10 4.94
C SER A 183 -2.19 5.21 3.99
N SER A 184 -2.25 5.48 2.68
CA SER A 184 -1.41 4.78 1.69
C SER A 184 0.07 5.10 1.83
N ILE A 185 0.45 6.36 2.09
CA ILE A 185 1.84 6.74 2.36
C ILE A 185 2.37 5.96 3.57
N ILE A 186 1.60 5.90 4.67
CA ILE A 186 1.97 5.15 5.88
C ILE A 186 2.28 3.69 5.55
N ARG A 187 1.40 3.01 4.80
CA ARG A 187 1.60 1.61 4.40
C ARG A 187 2.83 1.40 3.51
N ILE A 188 3.13 2.37 2.63
CA ILE A 188 4.32 2.34 1.78
C ILE A 188 5.58 2.40 2.63
N TYR A 189 5.65 3.35 3.57
CA TYR A 189 6.77 3.47 4.50
C TYR A 189 6.97 2.20 5.34
N GLU A 190 5.89 1.64 5.87
CA GLU A 190 5.93 0.37 6.61
C GLU A 190 6.44 -0.80 5.76
N ALA A 191 6.03 -0.88 4.49
CA ALA A 191 6.50 -1.91 3.57
C ALA A 191 8.00 -1.75 3.26
N ILE A 192 8.48 -0.54 2.98
CA ILE A 192 9.89 -0.26 2.65
C ILE A 192 10.82 -0.56 3.82
N LYS A 193 10.39 -0.23 5.05
CA LYS A 193 11.12 -0.61 6.27
C LYS A 193 11.30 -2.11 6.42
N ASN A 194 10.38 -2.89 5.87
CA ASN A 194 10.40 -4.35 5.93
C ASN A 194 11.07 -4.98 4.70
N SER A 195 11.91 -4.23 3.98
CA SER A 195 12.50 -4.65 2.71
C SER A 195 13.44 -5.84 2.79
N GLY A 196 14.09 -6.08 3.92
CA GLY A 196 14.88 -7.30 4.16
C GLY A 196 14.02 -8.57 4.22
N ASP A 197 12.79 -8.46 4.74
CA ASP A 197 11.91 -9.61 4.99
C ASP A 197 10.89 -9.85 3.86
N ASP A 198 10.46 -8.79 3.17
CA ASP A 198 9.52 -8.85 2.04
C ASP A 198 9.93 -7.91 0.89
N PRO A 199 10.99 -8.26 0.14
CA PRO A 199 11.44 -7.48 -1.02
C PRO A 199 10.35 -7.29 -2.08
N LEU A 200 9.45 -8.25 -2.26
CA LEU A 200 8.39 -8.17 -3.27
C LEU A 200 7.33 -7.13 -2.89
N LYS A 201 6.90 -7.12 -1.63
CA LYS A 201 6.00 -6.07 -1.12
C LYS A 201 6.64 -4.69 -1.13
N THR A 202 7.95 -4.61 -0.88
CA THR A 202 8.71 -3.37 -1.01
C THR A 202 8.72 -2.85 -2.44
N ASN A 203 8.98 -3.73 -3.41
CA ASN A 203 8.97 -3.34 -4.82
C ASN A 203 7.60 -2.79 -5.24
N LEU A 204 6.52 -3.45 -4.80
CA LEU A 204 5.16 -2.96 -5.06
C LEU A 204 4.89 -1.61 -4.37
N ALA A 205 5.35 -1.42 -3.13
CA ALA A 205 5.22 -0.15 -2.41
C ALA A 205 5.89 1.01 -3.17
N LEU A 206 7.06 0.78 -3.74
CA LEU A 206 7.79 1.78 -4.55
C LEU A 206 7.03 2.15 -5.82
N GLN A 207 6.41 1.18 -6.50
CA GLN A 207 5.55 1.45 -7.67
C GLN A 207 4.34 2.29 -7.26
N LYS A 208 3.66 1.92 -6.17
CA LYS A 208 2.49 2.65 -5.66
C LYS A 208 2.81 4.05 -5.19
N TYR A 209 4.00 4.28 -4.64
CA TYR A 209 4.45 5.60 -4.25
C TYR A 209 4.48 6.58 -5.44
N GLN A 210 4.93 6.14 -6.62
CA GLN A 210 4.94 6.98 -7.83
C GLN A 210 3.52 7.38 -8.27
N GLU A 211 2.58 6.43 -8.24
CA GLU A 211 1.16 6.69 -8.50
C GLU A 211 0.60 7.69 -7.48
N LEU A 212 0.96 7.52 -6.21
CA LEU A 212 0.43 8.30 -5.09
C LEU A 212 0.92 9.75 -5.09
N SER A 213 2.19 10.00 -5.46
CA SER A 213 2.70 11.37 -5.62
C SER A 213 1.93 12.13 -6.69
N THR A 214 1.50 11.45 -7.77
CA THR A 214 0.62 12.04 -8.79
C THR A 214 -0.77 12.31 -8.23
N GLN A 215 -1.35 11.37 -7.46
CA GLN A 215 -2.65 11.55 -6.81
C GLN A 215 -2.65 12.73 -5.83
N PHE A 216 -1.57 12.91 -5.06
CA PHE A 216 -1.42 14.03 -4.14
C PHE A 216 -1.34 15.38 -4.86
N GLY A 217 -0.57 15.47 -5.96
CA GLY A 217 -0.54 16.66 -6.81
C GLY A 217 -1.91 17.02 -7.39
N ASN A 218 -2.64 16.03 -7.90
CA ASN A 218 -4.01 16.22 -8.41
C ASN A 218 -4.97 16.66 -7.30
N TRP A 219 -4.85 16.08 -6.11
CA TRP A 219 -5.66 16.46 -4.94
C TRP A 219 -5.42 17.93 -4.54
N MET A 220 -4.16 18.36 -4.48
CA MET A 220 -3.79 19.76 -4.22
C MET A 220 -4.40 20.71 -5.25
N GLN A 221 -4.38 20.34 -6.54
CA GLN A 221 -4.99 21.13 -7.60
C GLN A 221 -6.52 21.24 -7.43
N LYS A 222 -7.20 20.13 -7.14
CA LYS A 222 -8.66 20.13 -6.87
C LYS A 222 -9.01 21.02 -5.69
N LEU A 223 -8.22 20.97 -4.61
CA LEU A 223 -8.42 21.83 -3.44
C LEU A 223 -8.27 23.31 -3.81
N GLY A 224 -7.22 23.67 -4.56
CA GLY A 224 -7.00 25.04 -5.03
C GLY A 224 -8.17 25.56 -5.88
N GLN A 225 -8.59 24.78 -6.87
CA GLN A 225 -9.74 25.11 -7.73
C GLN A 225 -11.03 25.29 -6.93
N PHE A 226 -11.26 24.42 -5.92
CA PHE A 226 -12.42 24.52 -5.07
C PHE A 226 -12.40 25.81 -4.23
N ILE A 227 -11.25 26.17 -3.66
CA ILE A 227 -11.08 27.41 -2.90
C ILE A 227 -11.32 28.62 -3.80
N ASP A 228 -10.76 28.65 -5.01
CA ASP A 228 -10.91 29.77 -5.96
C ASP A 228 -12.36 29.95 -6.42
N ALA A 229 -13.11 28.86 -6.58
CA ALA A 229 -14.53 28.92 -6.97
C ALA A 229 -15.44 29.50 -5.88
N HIS A 230 -14.96 29.60 -4.64
CA HIS A 230 -15.69 30.09 -3.47
C HIS A 230 -15.09 31.37 -2.87
N GLN A 231 -14.20 32.06 -3.60
CA GLN A 231 -13.75 33.44 -3.29
C GLN A 231 -14.73 34.48 -3.85
#